data_AF-A0A1I7VTZ4-F1
#
_entry.id   AF-A0A1I7VTZ4-F1
#
_cell.length_a   1.000
_cell.length_b   1.000
_cell.length_c   1.000
_cell.angle_alpha   90.00
_cell.angle_beta   90.00
_cell.angle_gamma   90.00
#
_symmetry.space_group_name_H-M   'P 1'
#
loop_
_entity.id
_entity.type
_entity.pdbx_description
1 polymer ?
#
loop_
_entity_poly.entity_id
_entity_poly.type
_entity_poly.pdbx_seq_one_letter_code
_entity_poly.pdbx_strand_id
1 'polypeptide(L)'
;MADLEAVLADVSYLMAMEKSRNQPAARASKKIILPDPSVRSIMQKYLEKTGEIKFERIFSQRLGFLLLKDFADNICETACPQIKFYEAIKEYEKMGTAEERLIKAREIYDHNIMVEMLAHSHV
;
A
#
# COMPACT_ATOMS: atom_id res chain seq x y z
N MET A 1 -29.40 16.48 38.35
CA MET A 1 -28.58 15.28 38.09
C MET A 1 -28.02 15.26 36.67
N ALA A 2 -28.78 15.72 35.65
CA ALA A 2 -28.32 15.81 34.25
C ALA A 2 -27.14 16.79 34.01
N ASP A 3 -27.03 17.85 34.80
CA ASP A 3 -26.01 18.89 34.60
C ASP A 3 -24.58 18.38 34.89
N LEU A 4 -24.42 17.52 35.91
CA LEU A 4 -23.11 16.95 36.25
C LEU A 4 -22.65 15.91 35.22
N GLU A 5 -23.57 15.07 34.71
CA GLU A 5 -23.24 14.09 33.68
C GLU A 5 -22.85 14.74 32.35
N ALA A 6 -23.52 15.82 31.96
CA ALA A 6 -23.18 16.59 30.76
C ALA A 6 -21.78 17.22 30.89
N VAL A 7 -21.47 17.84 32.03
CA VAL A 7 -20.15 18.41 32.29
C VAL A 7 -19.05 17.34 32.28
N LEU A 8 -19.31 16.17 32.87
CA LEU A 8 -18.36 15.06 32.86
C LEU A 8 -18.15 14.47 31.45
N ALA A 9 -19.20 14.42 30.63
CA ALA A 9 -19.11 14.01 29.23
C ALA A 9 -18.23 14.98 28.41
N ASP A 10 -18.43 16.30 28.59
CA ASP A 10 -17.64 17.31 27.88
C ASP A 10 -16.17 17.31 28.32
N VAL A 11 -15.91 17.20 29.63
CA VAL A 11 -14.55 17.12 30.17
C VAL A 11 -13.84 15.86 29.68
N SER A 12 -14.52 14.71 29.69
CA SER A 12 -13.93 13.45 29.21
C SER A 12 -13.68 13.47 27.70
N TYR A 13 -14.54 14.11 26.90
CA TYR A 13 -14.32 14.32 25.48
C TYR A 13 -13.10 15.22 25.20
N LEU A 14 -12.98 16.36 25.90
CA LEU A 14 -11.84 17.26 25.75
C LEU A 14 -10.52 16.59 26.17
N MET A 15 -10.52 15.85 27.29
CA MET A 15 -9.36 15.06 27.72
C MET A 15 -9.00 13.97 26.69
N ALA A 16 -9.98 13.32 26.07
CA ALA A 16 -9.73 12.35 25.01
C ALA A 16 -9.13 13.00 23.75
N MET A 17 -9.61 14.20 23.37
CA MET A 17 -9.06 14.96 22.26
C MET A 17 -7.60 15.38 22.51
N GLU A 18 -7.29 15.89 23.70
CA GLU A 18 -5.90 16.24 24.08
C GLU A 18 -4.98 15.00 24.09
N LYS A 19 -5.47 13.87 24.61
CA LYS A 19 -4.69 12.62 24.64
C LYS A 19 -4.47 12.04 23.24
N SER A 20 -5.41 12.24 22.32
CA SER A 20 -5.33 11.77 20.92
C SER A 20 -4.34 12.55 20.04
N ARG A 21 -3.99 13.81 20.39
CA ARG A 21 -2.99 14.58 19.64
C ARG A 21 -1.58 14.02 19.79
N ASN A 22 -1.27 13.39 20.92
CA ASN A 22 0.09 12.92 21.26
C ASN A 22 0.21 11.39 21.42
N GLN A 23 -0.86 10.62 21.19
CA GLN A 23 -0.81 9.15 21.12
C GLN A 23 -1.43 8.68 19.80
N PRO A 24 -0.74 7.82 19.01
CA PRO A 24 -1.42 7.13 17.92
C PRO A 24 -2.62 6.40 18.53
N ALA A 25 -3.81 6.64 17.96
CA ALA A 25 -5.10 6.22 18.50
C ALA A 25 -4.98 4.84 19.17
N ALA A 26 -5.19 4.80 20.48
CA ALA A 26 -5.18 3.58 21.29
C ALA A 26 -6.40 2.72 20.94
N ARG A 27 -6.46 2.23 19.70
CA ARG A 27 -7.20 1.02 19.38
C ARG A 27 -6.56 -0.04 20.26
N ALA A 28 -7.35 -0.72 21.09
CA ALA A 28 -6.89 -1.91 21.79
C ALA A 28 -6.22 -2.82 20.77
N SER A 29 -4.89 -2.89 20.83
CA SER A 29 -4.02 -3.54 19.84
C SER A 29 -4.13 -5.05 19.98
N LYS A 30 -5.32 -5.62 19.78
CA LYS A 30 -5.43 -7.06 19.55
C LYS A 30 -4.74 -7.32 18.21
N LYS A 31 -3.49 -7.79 18.28
CA LYS A 31 -2.69 -8.19 17.13
C LYS A 31 -3.56 -9.07 16.24
N ILE A 32 -3.69 -8.69 14.97
CA ILE A 32 -4.45 -9.49 14.00
C ILE A 32 -3.72 -10.83 13.84
N ILE A 33 -4.42 -11.93 14.11
CA ILE A 33 -3.91 -13.29 13.92
C ILE A 33 -4.39 -13.76 12.57
N LEU A 34 -3.46 -14.14 11.69
CA LEU A 34 -3.80 -14.72 10.40
C LEU A 34 -4.25 -16.18 10.57
N PRO A 35 -5.22 -16.64 9.77
CA PRO A 35 -5.61 -18.04 9.76
C PRO A 35 -4.44 -18.94 9.30
N ASP A 36 -4.52 -20.22 9.66
CA ASP A 36 -3.55 -21.23 9.24
C ASP A 36 -3.46 -21.33 7.69
N PRO A 37 -2.27 -21.53 7.10
CA PRO A 37 -2.09 -21.59 5.65
C PRO A 37 -2.96 -22.64 4.93
N SER A 38 -3.43 -23.69 5.62
CA SER A 38 -4.38 -24.67 5.06
C SER A 38 -5.66 -24.04 4.47
N VAL A 39 -6.04 -22.86 4.97
CA VAL A 39 -7.17 -22.05 4.46
C VAL A 39 -7.04 -21.74 2.97
N ARG A 40 -5.82 -21.70 2.43
CA ARG A 40 -5.54 -21.44 1.01
C ARG A 40 -6.33 -22.37 0.09
N SER A 41 -6.40 -23.66 0.43
CA SER A 41 -7.05 -24.67 -0.41
C SER A 41 -8.54 -24.39 -0.65
N ILE A 42 -9.22 -23.80 0.35
CA ILE A 42 -10.63 -23.41 0.29
C ILE A 42 -10.76 -22.04 -0.37
N MET A 43 -9.96 -21.07 0.08
CA MET A 43 -10.02 -19.69 -0.40
C MET A 43 -9.68 -19.57 -1.87
N GLN A 44 -8.71 -20.34 -2.36
CA GLN A 44 -8.34 -20.34 -3.77
C GLN A 44 -9.53 -20.78 -4.65
N LYS A 45 -10.19 -21.89 -4.33
CA LYS A 45 -11.38 -22.37 -5.07
C LYS A 45 -12.53 -21.35 -5.02
N TYR A 46 -12.74 -20.72 -3.87
CA TYR A 46 -13.76 -19.69 -3.71
C TYR A 46 -13.47 -18.48 -4.62
N LEU A 47 -12.24 -17.95 -4.56
CA LEU A 47 -11.81 -16.79 -5.35
C LEU A 47 -11.77 -17.09 -6.85
N GLU A 48 -11.43 -18.32 -7.25
CA GLU A 48 -11.51 -18.77 -8.64
C GLU A 48 -12.96 -18.75 -9.13
N LYS A 49 -13.89 -19.30 -8.34
CA LYS A 49 -15.32 -19.34 -8.68
C LYS A 49 -15.94 -17.94 -8.76
N THR A 50 -15.53 -17.01 -7.90
CA THR A 50 -16.00 -15.62 -7.96
C THR A 50 -15.27 -14.79 -9.02
N GLY A 51 -14.23 -15.34 -9.66
CA GLY A 51 -13.45 -14.65 -10.70
C GLY A 51 -12.52 -13.56 -10.16
N GLU A 52 -12.12 -13.65 -8.90
CA GLU A 52 -11.23 -12.71 -8.21
C GLU A 52 -9.74 -13.04 -8.40
N ILE A 53 -9.40 -14.27 -8.83
CA ILE A 53 -8.02 -14.64 -9.21
C ILE A 53 -7.73 -14.16 -10.63
N LYS A 54 -7.67 -12.83 -10.79
CA LYS A 54 -7.25 -12.15 -12.02
C LYS A 54 -6.22 -11.11 -11.67
N PHE A 55 -5.29 -10.84 -12.59
CA PHE A 55 -4.22 -9.89 -12.34
C PHE A 55 -4.77 -8.52 -11.95
N GLU A 56 -5.75 -7.99 -12.69
CA GLU A 56 -6.31 -6.66 -12.44
C GLU A 56 -7.01 -6.57 -11.09
N ARG A 57 -7.66 -7.66 -10.66
CA ARG A 57 -8.35 -7.76 -9.36
C ARG A 57 -7.38 -7.80 -8.20
N ILE A 58 -6.30 -8.58 -8.32
CA ILE A 58 -5.28 -8.69 -7.26
C ILE A 58 -4.42 -7.42 -7.21
N PHE A 59 -3.98 -6.93 -8.37
CA PHE A 59 -3.08 -5.78 -8.49
C PHE A 59 -3.74 -4.46 -8.04
N SER A 60 -5.04 -4.29 -8.28
CA SER A 60 -5.77 -3.10 -7.80
C SER A 60 -6.00 -3.08 -6.28
N GLN A 61 -5.86 -4.22 -5.60
CA GLN A 61 -5.97 -4.29 -4.15
C GLN A 61 -4.63 -3.93 -3.50
N ARG A 62 -4.65 -3.07 -2.48
CA ARG A 62 -3.43 -2.66 -1.76
C ARG A 62 -2.62 -3.85 -1.23
N LEU A 63 -3.27 -4.83 -0.60
CA LEU A 63 -2.57 -6.02 -0.09
C LEU A 63 -2.10 -6.94 -1.22
N GLY A 64 -2.90 -7.09 -2.27
CA GLY A 64 -2.52 -7.90 -3.43
C GLY A 64 -1.29 -7.34 -4.15
N PHE A 65 -1.23 -6.03 -4.36
CA PHE A 65 -0.03 -5.37 -4.90
C PHE A 65 1.20 -5.57 -4.02
N LEU A 66 1.09 -5.36 -2.70
CA LEU A 66 2.23 -5.50 -1.80
C LEU A 66 2.80 -6.93 -1.78
N LEU A 67 1.92 -7.94 -1.79
CA LEU A 67 2.35 -9.34 -1.87
C LEU A 67 2.94 -9.70 -3.24
N LEU A 68 2.41 -9.14 -4.32
CA LEU A 68 2.96 -9.34 -5.66
C LEU A 68 4.36 -8.72 -5.77
N LYS A 69 4.55 -7.53 -5.21
CA LYS A 69 5.86 -6.88 -5.13
C LYS A 69 6.85 -7.71 -4.31
N ASP A 70 6.44 -8.14 -3.12
CA ASP A 70 7.26 -8.99 -2.25
C ASP A 70 7.69 -10.28 -2.98
N PHE A 71 6.76 -10.90 -3.71
CA PHE A 71 7.07 -12.04 -4.57
C PHE A 71 8.10 -11.69 -5.66
N ALA A 72 7.94 -10.56 -6.34
CA ALA A 72 8.85 -10.15 -7.40
C ALA A 72 10.26 -9.78 -6.89
N ASP A 73 10.36 -9.19 -5.70
CA ASP A 73 11.64 -8.76 -5.13
C ASP A 73 12.39 -9.91 -4.43
N ASN A 74 11.67 -10.83 -3.78
CA ASN A 74 12.27 -11.83 -2.88
C ASN A 74 12.18 -13.28 -3.37
N ILE A 75 11.28 -13.59 -4.30
CA ILE A 75 11.02 -14.97 -4.74
C ILE A 75 11.30 -15.15 -6.23
N CYS A 76 11.00 -14.14 -7.06
CA CYS A 76 11.20 -14.24 -8.49
C CYS A 76 12.70 -14.22 -8.84
N GLU A 77 13.17 -15.27 -9.52
CA GLU A 77 14.55 -15.34 -10.01
C GLU A 77 14.82 -14.35 -11.16
N THR A 78 13.75 -13.90 -11.83
CA THR A 78 13.83 -12.93 -12.93
C THR A 78 13.57 -11.53 -12.41
N ALA A 79 14.44 -10.59 -12.74
CA ALA A 79 14.24 -9.18 -12.38
C ALA A 79 12.94 -8.64 -13.01
N CYS A 80 12.10 -7.99 -12.21
CA CYS A 80 10.87 -7.34 -12.67
C CYS A 80 10.99 -5.81 -12.56
N PRO A 81 11.71 -5.15 -13.49
CA PRO A 81 11.89 -3.69 -13.46
C PRO A 81 10.57 -2.92 -13.60
N GLN A 82 9.54 -3.53 -14.21
CA GLN A 82 8.23 -2.92 -14.42
C GLN A 82 7.53 -2.53 -13.11
N ILE A 83 7.74 -3.28 -12.03
CA ILE A 83 7.15 -2.96 -10.71
C ILE A 83 7.81 -1.70 -10.13
N LYS A 84 9.14 -1.58 -10.25
CA LYS A 84 9.89 -0.40 -9.79
C LYS A 84 9.51 0.84 -10.58
N PHE A 85 9.36 0.70 -11.90
CA PHE A 85 8.90 1.79 -12.76
C PHE A 85 7.48 2.24 -12.41
N TYR A 86 6.56 1.28 -12.21
CA TYR A 86 5.19 1.58 -11.78
C TYR A 86 5.15 2.34 -10.45
N GLU A 87 5.92 1.93 -9.45
CA GLU A 87 6.00 2.64 -8.17
C GLU A 87 6.54 4.05 -8.31
N ALA A 88 7.58 4.25 -9.13
CA ALA A 88 8.15 5.57 -9.37
C ALA A 88 7.13 6.53 -10.01
N ILE A 89 6.31 6.03 -10.95
CA ILE A 89 5.20 6.80 -11.53
C ILE A 89 4.15 7.11 -10.46
N LYS A 90 3.76 6.14 -9.62
CA LYS A 90 2.80 6.36 -8.52
C LYS A 90 3.30 7.33 -7.46
N GLU A 91 4.61 7.44 -7.28
CA GLU A 91 5.22 8.45 -6.43
C GLU A 91 5.21 9.82 -7.11
N TYR A 92 5.56 9.89 -8.40
CA TYR A 92 5.49 11.09 -9.22
C TYR A 92 4.07 11.70 -9.25
N GLU A 93 3.03 10.87 -9.39
CA GLU A 93 1.61 11.28 -9.37
C GLU A 93 1.22 12.02 -8.08
N LYS A 94 1.93 11.77 -6.96
CA LYS A 94 1.63 12.37 -5.66
C LYS A 94 2.39 13.67 -5.40
N MET A 95 3.33 14.05 -6.28
CA MET A 95 4.15 15.25 -6.12
C MET A 95 3.30 16.51 -6.30
N GLY A 96 3.36 17.41 -5.32
CA GLY A 96 2.52 18.60 -5.25
C GLY A 96 3.00 19.74 -6.13
N THR A 97 4.32 19.90 -6.27
CA THR A 97 4.92 21.03 -6.99
C THR A 97 5.40 20.67 -8.39
N ALA A 98 5.44 21.66 -9.28
CA ALA A 98 5.93 21.46 -10.65
C ALA A 98 7.44 21.19 -10.70
N GLU A 99 8.20 21.77 -9.78
CA GLU A 99 9.66 21.61 -9.70
C GLU A 99 10.06 20.20 -9.25
N GLU A 100 9.45 19.69 -8.18
CA GLU A 100 9.65 18.30 -7.72
C GLU A 100 9.23 17.30 -8.81
N ARG A 101 8.12 17.56 -9.50
CA ARG A 101 7.71 16.74 -10.66
C ARG A 101 8.78 16.75 -11.74
N LEU A 102 9.32 17.90 -12.12
CA LEU A 102 10.31 17.97 -13.20
C LEU A 102 11.57 17.17 -12.85
N ILE A 103 12.06 17.29 -11.62
CA ILE A 103 13.22 16.53 -11.13
C ILE A 103 12.91 15.02 -11.16
N LYS A 104 11.79 14.61 -10.56
CA LYS A 104 11.40 13.19 -10.49
C LYS A 104 11.12 12.59 -11.86
N ALA A 105 10.53 13.34 -12.79
CA ALA A 105 10.30 12.89 -14.16
C ALA A 105 11.61 12.62 -14.89
N ARG A 106 12.60 13.52 -14.71
CA ARG A 106 13.93 13.34 -15.29
C ARG A 106 14.63 12.10 -14.73
N GLU A 107 14.57 11.92 -13.41
CA GLU A 107 15.10 10.71 -12.76
C GLU A 107 14.44 9.43 -13.28
N ILE A 108 13.11 9.41 -13.40
CA ILE A 108 12.36 8.26 -13.90
C ILE A 108 12.76 7.94 -15.34
N TYR A 109 12.87 8.96 -16.19
CA TYR A 109 13.29 8.82 -17.58
C TYR A 109 14.70 8.24 -17.68
N ASP A 110 15.66 8.83 -16.97
CA ASP A 110 17.07 8.44 -17.03
C ASP A 110 17.29 7.00 -16.52
N HIS A 111 16.60 6.59 -15.44
CA HIS A 111 16.84 5.29 -14.79
C HIS A 111 16.02 4.14 -15.33
N ASN A 112 14.83 4.39 -15.89
CA ASN A 112 13.92 3.32 -16.32
C ASN A 112 13.75 3.29 -17.83
N ILE A 113 13.53 4.45 -18.47
CA ILE A 113 13.23 4.50 -19.92
C ILE A 113 14.51 4.48 -20.74
N MET A 114 15.48 5.33 -20.40
CA MET A 114 16.73 5.45 -21.15
C MET A 114 17.60 4.20 -21.02
N VAL A 115 17.65 3.60 -19.82
CA VAL A 115 18.35 2.32 -19.59
C VAL A 115 17.67 1.17 -20.34
N GLU A 116 16.34 1.06 -20.31
CA GLU A 116 15.63 0.03 -21.08
C GLU A 116 15.80 0.23 -22.60
N MET A 117 15.75 1.46 -23.12
CA MET A 117 16.00 1.71 -24.54
C MET A 117 17.42 1.33 -24.97
N LEU A 118 18.44 1.56 -24.11
CA LEU A 118 19.81 1.12 -24.36
C LEU A 118 19.97 -0.40 -24.24
N ALA A 119 19.25 -1.05 -23.31
CA ALA A 119 19.26 -2.50 -23.15
C ALA A 119 18.56 -3.24 -24.32
N HIS A 120 17.52 -2.65 -24.90
CA HIS A 120 16.82 -3.17 -26.10
C HIS A 120 17.46 -2.71 -27.42
N SER A 121 18.57 -1.96 -27.38
CA SER A 121 19.36 -1.58 -28.58
C SER A 121 20.43 -2.62 -28.95
N HIS A 122 20.51 -3.75 -28.22
CA HIS A 122 21.33 -4.89 -28.60
C HIS A 122 20.49 -6.18 -28.57
N VAL A 123 20.19 -6.65 -29.80
CA VAL A 123 19.49 -7.86 -30.28
C VAL A 123 17.99 -7.71 -30.54
#